data_AF-A0A7Z9CQ97-F1
#
_entry.id   AF-A0A7Z9CQ97-F1
#
_cell.length_a   1.000
_cell.length_b   1.000
_cell.length_c   1.000
_cell.angle_alpha   90.00
_cell.angle_beta   90.00
_cell.angle_gamma   90.00
#
_symmetry.space_group_name_H-M   'P 1'
#
loop_
_entity.id
_entity.type
_entity.pdbx_description
1 polymer ?
#
loop_
_entity_poly.entity_id
_entity_poly.type
_entity_poly.pdbx_seq_one_letter_code
_entity_poly.pdbx_strand_id
1 'polypeptide(L)'
;MDYPRRARLKIYATVEVLAADEDPALLARVKPENYRGSVERIFRFHLQAFDWNCPQHITPRYSAQQVAEYSQTLQQRIHDLEQENQRLQQLTRTGEDHD
;
A
#
# COMPACT_ATOMS: atom_id res chain seq x y z
N MET A 1 0.34 7.78 6.05
CA MET A 1 -0.98 7.66 5.40
C MET A 1 -1.28 6.19 5.24
N ASP A 2 -2.44 5.74 5.68
CA ASP A 2 -2.93 4.38 5.39
C ASP A 2 -3.93 4.49 4.23
N TYR A 3 -3.46 4.20 3.02
CA TYR A 3 -4.28 4.29 1.81
C TYR A 3 -5.39 3.23 1.76
N PRO A 4 -5.13 1.93 2.05
CA PRO A 4 -6.19 0.92 2.11
C PRO A 4 -7.30 1.27 3.10
N ARG A 5 -6.96 1.66 4.34
CA ARG A 5 -7.96 2.02 5.37
C ARG A 5 -8.50 3.44 5.24
N ARG A 6 -8.04 4.19 4.24
CA ARG A 6 -8.39 5.60 4.02
C ARG A 6 -8.20 6.44 5.30
N ALA A 7 -7.10 6.23 6.00
CA ALA A 7 -6.83 6.90 7.26
C ALA A 7 -5.59 7.81 7.15
N ARG A 8 -5.74 9.04 7.65
CA ARG A 8 -4.65 10.02 7.75
C ARG A 8 -4.42 10.40 9.19
N LEU A 9 -3.17 10.26 9.64
CA LEU A 9 -2.70 10.92 10.84
C LEU A 9 -2.45 12.39 10.54
N LYS A 10 -3.16 13.27 11.26
CA LYS A 10 -2.89 14.71 11.31
C LYS A 10 -2.14 14.99 12.61
N ILE A 11 -1.08 15.77 12.52
CA ILE A 11 -0.25 16.17 13.67
C ILE A 11 -0.25 17.70 13.74
N TYR A 12 -0.45 18.22 14.93
CA TYR A 12 -0.20 19.61 15.29
C TYR A 12 0.96 19.64 16.27
N ALA A 13 2.07 20.28 15.87
CA ALA A 13 3.31 20.30 16.63
C ALA A 13 4.06 21.60 16.39
N THR A 14 4.81 22.05 17.39
CA THR A 14 5.88 23.04 17.16
C THR A 14 7.14 22.30 16.73
N VAL A 15 7.92 22.90 15.85
CA VAL A 15 9.11 22.26 15.27
C VAL A 15 10.33 23.09 15.59
N GLU A 16 11.32 22.44 16.18
CA GLU A 16 12.67 22.96 16.31
C GLU A 16 13.54 22.35 15.23
N VAL A 17 14.35 23.18 14.59
CA VAL A 17 15.30 22.76 13.55
C VAL A 17 16.68 22.87 14.15
N LEU A 18 17.36 21.73 14.31
CA LEU A 18 18.71 21.65 14.83
C LEU A 18 19.68 21.33 13.70
N ALA A 19 20.89 21.86 13.74
CA ALA A 19 22.01 21.37 12.95
C ALA A 19 22.43 19.98 13.44
N ALA A 20 23.12 19.22 12.58
CA ALA A 20 23.48 17.83 12.87
C ALA A 20 24.44 17.67 14.06
N ASP A 21 25.26 18.67 14.34
CA ASP A 21 26.25 18.69 15.41
C ASP A 21 25.72 19.23 16.75
N GLU A 22 24.55 19.87 16.77
CA GLU A 22 23.96 20.45 17.99
C GLU A 22 23.52 19.39 19.01
N ASP A 23 23.09 18.21 18.57
CA ASP A 23 22.72 17.09 19.45
C ASP A 23 23.20 15.74 18.86
N PRO A 24 24.48 15.37 19.11
CA PRO A 24 25.06 14.13 18.58
C PRO A 24 24.34 12.86 19.08
N ALA A 25 23.77 12.92 20.28
CA ALA A 25 23.04 11.79 20.86
C ALA A 25 21.71 11.57 20.13
N LEU A 26 20.97 12.66 19.85
CA LEU A 26 19.77 12.59 19.03
C LEU A 26 20.10 12.16 17.60
N LEU A 27 21.16 12.71 17.00
CA LEU A 27 21.62 12.31 15.67
C LEU A 27 21.85 10.80 15.58
N ALA A 28 22.56 10.21 16.55
CA ALA A 28 22.82 8.78 16.60
C ALA A 28 21.54 7.93 16.67
N ARG A 29 20.47 8.45 17.29
CA ARG A 29 19.19 7.75 17.42
C ARG A 29 18.32 7.81 16.17
N VAL A 30 18.44 8.88 15.38
CA VAL A 30 17.58 9.12 14.21
C VAL A 30 18.28 8.83 12.88
N LYS A 31 19.62 8.70 12.89
CA LYS A 31 20.40 8.34 11.72
C LYS A 31 20.19 6.86 11.38
N PRO A 32 19.73 6.52 10.17
CA PRO A 32 19.62 5.13 9.76
C PRO A 32 21.02 4.50 9.63
N GLU A 33 21.17 3.26 10.12
CA GLU A 33 22.47 2.56 10.18
C GLU A 33 23.19 2.47 8.83
N ASN A 34 22.45 2.43 7.71
CA ASN A 34 23.00 2.24 6.36
C ASN A 34 22.77 3.44 5.43
N TYR A 35 22.56 4.64 5.96
CA TYR A 35 22.36 5.83 5.12
C TYR A 35 23.69 6.50 4.75
N ARG A 36 24.01 6.53 3.45
CA ARG A 36 25.25 7.14 2.92
C ARG A 36 25.23 8.67 2.88
N GLY A 37 24.06 9.28 2.98
CA GLY A 37 23.92 10.74 2.95
C GLY A 37 24.39 11.38 4.24
N SER A 38 24.97 12.59 4.12
CA SER A 38 25.23 13.43 5.28
C SER A 38 23.91 14.01 5.79
N VAL A 39 23.68 13.91 7.10
CA VAL A 39 22.52 14.57 7.73
C VAL A 39 22.90 16.03 7.95
N GLU A 40 22.12 16.96 7.40
CA GLU A 40 22.36 18.40 7.56
C GLU A 40 21.61 18.97 8.77
N ARG A 41 20.38 18.52 9.00
CA ARG A 41 19.49 19.03 10.04
C ARG A 41 18.65 17.95 10.67
N ILE A 42 18.28 18.16 11.92
CA ILE A 42 17.32 17.36 12.68
C ILE A 42 16.08 18.22 12.91
N PHE A 43 14.92 17.70 12.54
CA PHE A 43 13.63 18.32 12.84
C PHE A 43 13.05 17.66 14.08
N ARG A 44 13.08 18.37 15.22
CA ARG A 44 12.51 17.92 16.48
C ARG A 44 11.09 18.44 16.60
N PHE A 45 10.13 17.52 16.59
CA PHE A 45 8.71 17.84 16.70
C PHE A 45 8.26 17.75 18.16
N HIS A 46 7.72 18.84 18.67
CA HIS A 46 7.05 18.90 19.98
C HIS A 46 5.54 18.78 19.75
N LEU A 47 5.04 17.55 19.90
CA LEU A 47 3.66 17.20 19.61
C LEU A 47 2.69 17.89 20.58
N GLN A 48 1.74 18.65 20.04
CA GLN A 48 0.70 19.32 20.81
C GLN A 48 -0.63 18.57 20.73
N ALA A 49 -0.97 18.05 19.55
CA ALA A 49 -2.16 17.23 19.33
C ALA A 49 -1.98 16.34 18.10
N PHE A 50 -2.72 15.24 18.04
CA PHE A 50 -2.86 14.42 16.85
C PHE A 50 -4.27 13.86 16.73
N ASP A 51 -4.69 13.57 15.50
CA ASP A 51 -5.98 12.98 15.21
C ASP A 51 -5.90 12.08 13.96
N TRP A 52 -6.64 10.96 13.98
CA TRP A 52 -6.80 10.08 12.83
C TRP A 52 -8.13 10.44 12.14
N ASN A 53 -8.07 11.38 11.20
CA ASN A 53 -9.27 11.97 10.61
C ASN A 53 -9.54 11.58 9.15
N CYS A 54 -10.83 11.49 8.86
CA CYS A 54 -11.58 11.59 7.61
C CYS A 54 -11.09 10.78 6.39
N PRO A 55 -11.86 9.75 5.96
CA PRO A 55 -11.59 8.99 4.75
C PRO A 55 -11.96 9.71 3.45
N GLN A 56 -12.67 10.85 3.53
CA GLN A 56 -13.09 11.58 2.34
C GLN A 56 -11.88 12.02 1.51
N HIS A 57 -12.01 11.89 0.19
CA HIS A 57 -10.96 12.23 -0.79
C HIS A 57 -9.64 11.43 -0.69
N ILE A 58 -9.58 10.33 0.08
CA ILE A 58 -8.45 9.39 0.03
C ILE A 58 -8.79 8.25 -0.94
N THR A 59 -8.19 8.29 -2.13
CA THR A 59 -8.26 7.18 -3.09
C THR A 59 -7.46 5.99 -2.53
N PRO A 60 -8.07 4.79 -2.39
CA PRO A 60 -7.35 3.59 -1.98
C PRO A 60 -6.19 3.30 -2.92
N ARG A 61 -5.07 2.84 -2.36
CA ARG A 61 -3.89 2.37 -3.09
C ARG A 61 -3.48 1.04 -2.50
N TYR A 62 -3.21 0.08 -3.37
CA TYR A 62 -2.82 -1.28 -3.01
C TYR A 62 -1.48 -1.61 -3.65
N SER A 63 -0.68 -2.43 -2.98
CA SER A 63 0.51 -3.01 -3.60
C SER A 63 0.11 -4.03 -4.67
N ALA A 64 1.02 -4.34 -5.59
CA ALA A 64 0.79 -5.40 -6.58
C ALA A 64 0.47 -6.75 -5.91
N GLN A 65 1.15 -7.06 -4.81
CA GLN A 65 0.90 -8.26 -4.02
C GLN A 65 -0.54 -8.28 -3.46
N GLN A 66 -0.98 -7.19 -2.84
CA GLN A 66 -2.34 -7.10 -2.30
C GLN A 66 -3.39 -7.27 -3.41
N VAL A 67 -3.19 -6.65 -4.57
CA VAL A 67 -4.10 -6.82 -5.72
C VAL A 67 -4.16 -8.27 -6.18
N ALA A 68 -3.01 -8.95 -6.25
CA ALA A 68 -2.93 -10.37 -6.62
C ALA A 68 -3.69 -11.25 -5.62
N GLU A 69 -3.47 -11.05 -4.32
CA GLU A 69 -4.16 -11.78 -3.24
C GLU A 69 -5.68 -11.61 -3.33
N TYR A 70 -6.18 -10.38 -3.52
CA TYR A 70 -7.62 -10.14 -3.66
C TYR A 70 -8.23 -10.70 -4.95
N SER A 71 -7.44 -10.76 -6.03
CA SER A 71 -7.91 -11.19 -7.36
C SER A 71 -7.86 -12.71 -7.56
N GLN A 72 -7.16 -13.44 -6.69
CA GLN A 72 -6.91 -14.88 -6.85
C GLN A 72 -8.20 -15.71 -6.99
N THR A 73 -9.20 -15.46 -6.15
CA THR A 73 -10.48 -16.19 -6.19
C THR A 73 -11.22 -15.95 -7.50
N LEU A 74 -11.19 -14.71 -7.99
CA LEU A 74 -11.82 -14.35 -9.26
C LEU A 74 -11.11 -15.02 -10.45
N GLN A 75 -9.78 -15.03 -10.43
CA GLN A 75 -8.97 -15.70 -11.46
C GLN A 75 -9.25 -17.20 -11.51
N GLN A 76 -9.36 -17.86 -10.35
CA GLN A 76 -9.73 -19.28 -10.30
C GLN A 76 -11.12 -19.52 -10.89
N ARG A 77 -12.10 -18.69 -10.52
CA ARG A 77 -13.46 -18.84 -11.04
C ARG A 77 -13.54 -18.63 -12.56
N ILE A 78 -12.78 -17.66 -13.09
CA ILE A 78 -12.67 -17.42 -14.53
C ILE A 78 -12.10 -18.66 -15.22
N HIS A 79 -11.02 -19.22 -14.69
CA HIS A 79 -10.40 -20.43 -15.24
C HIS A 79 -11.37 -21.61 -15.31
N ASP A 80 -12.09 -21.90 -14.21
CA ASP A 80 -13.05 -23.00 -14.17
C ASP A 80 -14.20 -22.80 -15.17
N LEU A 81 -14.70 -21.56 -15.30
CA LEU A 81 -15.76 -21.22 -16.24
C LEU A 81 -15.29 -21.29 -17.71
N GLU A 82 -14.04 -20.90 -17.98
CA GLU A 82 -13.45 -21.03 -19.31
C GLU A 82 -13.30 -22.49 -19.73
N GLN A 83 -12.89 -23.37 -18.81
CA GLN A 83 -12.83 -24.81 -19.06
C GLN A 83 -14.20 -25.41 -19.35
N GLU A 84 -15.22 -25.05 -18.55
CA GLU A 84 -16.57 -25.55 -18.76
C GLU A 84 -17.15 -25.06 -20.10
N ASN A 85 -16.94 -23.79 -20.44
CA ASN A 85 -17.37 -23.26 -21.73
C ASN A 85 -16.71 -24.00 -22.90
N GLN A 86 -15.40 -24.30 -22.80
CA GLN A 86 -14.70 -25.09 -23.83
C GLN A 86 -15.30 -26.50 -23.95
N ARG A 87 -15.59 -27.16 -22.82
CA ARG A 87 -16.23 -28.48 -22.81
C ARG A 87 -17.60 -28.46 -23.47
N LEU A 88 -18.43 -27.46 -23.15
CA LEU A 88 -19.76 -27.30 -23.73
C LEU A 88 -19.68 -27.02 -25.23
N GLN A 89 -18.78 -26.14 -25.68
CA GLN A 89 -18.59 -25.84 -27.11
C GLN A 89 -18.17 -27.08 -27.91
N GLN A 90 -17.31 -27.94 -27.36
CA GLN A 90 -16.94 -29.20 -28.00
C GLN A 90 -18.15 -30.13 -28.13
N LEU A 91 -18.99 -30.23 -27.10
CA LEU A 91 -20.20 -31.06 -27.14
C LEU A 91 -21.20 -30.56 -28.19
N THR A 92 -21.45 -29.26 -28.25
CA THR A 92 -22.36 -28.68 -29.25
C THR A 92 -21.85 -28.94 -30.67
N ARG A 93 -20.55 -28.73 -30.90
CA ARG A 93 -19.94 -28.95 -32.22
C ARG A 93 -19.98 -30.42 -32.65
N THR A 94 -19.77 -31.35 -31.71
CA THR A 94 -19.86 -32.79 -32.01
C THR A 94 -21.31 -33.24 -32.23
N GLY A 95 -22.29 -32.56 -31.63
CA GLY A 95 -23.71 -32.78 -31.87
C GLY A 95 -24.21 -32.25 -33.22
N GLU A 96 -23.61 -31.17 -33.73
CA GLU A 96 -23.88 -30.64 -35.08
C GLU A 96 -23.28 -31.49 -36.20
N ASP A 97 -22.20 -32.23 -35.94
CA ASP A 97 -21.54 -33.14 -36.91
C ASP A 97 -22.22 -34.53 -37.03
N HIS A 98 -23.31 -34.78 -36.30
CA HIS A 98 -24.04 -36.07 -36.26
C HIS A 98 -25.51 -36.00 -36.72
N ASP A 99 -25.96 -34.83 -37.19
CA ASP A 99 -27.26 -34.60 -37.84
C ASP A 99 -27.06 -34.28 -39.34
#